data_AF-A0A0D2U6A8-F1
#
_entry.id   AF-A0A0D2U6A8-F1
#
_cell.length_a   1.000
_cell.length_b   1.000
_cell.length_c   1.000
_cell.angle_alpha   90.00
_cell.angle_beta   90.00
_cell.angle_gamma   90.00
#
_symmetry.space_group_name_H-M   'P 1'
#
loop_
_entity.id
_entity.type
_entity.pdbx_description
1 polymer ?
#
loop_
_entity_poly.entity_id
_entity_poly.type
_entity_poly.pdbx_seq_one_letter_code
_entity_poly.pdbx_strand_id
1 'polypeptide(L)'
;MLRSSTNAQPAAAAAAGSAVGAGGQSKEDQLRSRIQQAFIESGEAKRIEELLRARLIDCGWRDNVKAQCKAWIQHVGVEAATVDRLVEEIFPEARGAVPDVIQIELLTQIRDFVSKNT
;
A
#
# COMPACT_ATOMS: atom_id res chain seq x y z
N MET A 1 -17.14 62.94 -6.06
CA MET A 1 -17.67 61.63 -6.50
C MET A 1 -18.09 60.87 -5.25
N LEU A 2 -19.37 60.90 -4.92
CA LEU A 2 -19.97 60.28 -3.74
C LEU A 2 -20.95 59.21 -4.22
N ARG A 3 -20.80 57.97 -3.76
CA ARG A 3 -21.88 57.10 -3.26
C ARG A 3 -21.31 55.76 -2.78
N SER A 4 -21.56 55.54 -1.49
CA SER A 4 -21.35 54.33 -0.72
C SER A 4 -22.28 53.18 -1.15
N SER A 5 -21.85 51.96 -0.85
CA SER A 5 -22.59 50.86 -0.19
C SER A 5 -23.85 50.26 -0.83
N THR A 6 -23.80 48.93 -1.07
CA THR A 6 -24.90 47.94 -0.89
C THR A 6 -24.43 46.59 -1.47
N ASN A 7 -23.90 45.62 -0.71
CA ASN A 7 -24.53 44.65 0.21
C ASN A 7 -25.57 43.68 -0.41
N ALA A 8 -25.36 42.38 -0.13
CA ALA A 8 -26.28 41.23 -0.08
C ALA A 8 -26.96 40.78 -1.41
N GLN A 9 -27.07 39.50 -1.76
CA GLN A 9 -27.42 38.31 -0.97
C GLN A 9 -26.98 36.98 -1.64
N PRO A 10 -27.08 35.84 -0.92
CA PRO A 10 -26.50 34.54 -1.20
C PRO A 10 -27.50 33.55 -1.84
N ALA A 11 -26.97 32.43 -2.34
CA ALA A 11 -27.70 31.17 -2.52
C ALA A 11 -26.90 30.11 -1.72
N ALA A 12 -27.37 29.56 -0.59
CA ALA A 12 -28.44 28.55 -0.46
C ALA A 12 -28.24 27.40 -1.47
N ALA A 13 -28.13 26.13 -1.10
CA ALA A 13 -28.24 25.43 0.17
C ALA A 13 -27.75 23.98 -0.04
N ALA A 14 -27.56 23.28 1.08
CA ALA A 14 -27.87 21.86 1.30
C ALA A 14 -26.72 20.87 1.55
N ALA A 15 -27.01 20.03 2.56
CA ALA A 15 -26.40 18.78 3.01
C ALA A 15 -25.09 18.93 3.83
N ALA A 16 -25.13 18.94 5.16
CA ALA A 16 -25.45 17.82 6.07
C ALA A 16 -24.45 16.65 5.98
N GLY A 17 -23.91 16.25 7.13
CA GLY A 17 -23.07 15.04 7.26
C GLY A 17 -21.74 15.34 7.95
N SER A 18 -21.78 15.71 9.23
CA SER A 18 -21.63 14.80 10.36
C SER A 18 -20.19 14.84 10.87
N ALA A 19 -20.05 15.31 12.10
CA ALA A 19 -18.88 15.08 12.91
C ALA A 19 -18.51 13.60 12.81
N VAL A 20 -17.31 13.30 12.32
CA VAL A 20 -16.74 11.96 12.38
C VAL A 20 -16.54 11.68 13.86
N GLY A 21 -17.45 10.85 14.37
CA GLY A 21 -17.50 10.47 15.77
C GLY A 21 -16.21 9.81 16.22
N ALA A 22 -15.87 10.07 17.47
CA ALA A 22 -15.03 9.19 18.27
C ALA A 22 -15.72 7.82 18.34
N GLY A 23 -15.43 6.94 17.38
CA GLY A 23 -15.85 5.55 17.39
C GLY A 23 -15.00 4.78 18.38
N GLY A 24 -15.59 4.31 19.47
CA GLY A 24 -14.95 3.36 20.36
C GLY A 24 -14.46 2.15 19.57
N GLN A 25 -13.20 1.76 19.76
CA GLN A 25 -12.59 0.63 19.06
C GLN A 25 -13.46 -0.62 19.24
N SER A 26 -13.87 -1.25 18.13
CA SER A 26 -14.59 -2.52 18.17
C SER A 26 -13.72 -3.57 18.86
N LYS A 27 -14.31 -4.54 19.55
CA LYS A 27 -13.59 -5.71 20.10
C LYS A 27 -12.81 -6.44 19.01
N GLU A 28 -13.32 -6.41 17.78
CA GLU A 28 -12.68 -6.97 16.60
C GLU A 28 -11.42 -6.18 16.19
N ASP A 29 -11.48 -4.84 16.21
CA ASP A 29 -10.32 -3.98 15.93
C ASP A 29 -9.22 -4.16 16.99
N GLN A 30 -9.62 -4.31 18.25
CA GLN A 30 -8.70 -4.60 19.35
C GLN A 30 -8.04 -5.97 19.19
N LEU A 31 -8.80 -7.00 18.81
CA LEU A 31 -8.26 -8.33 18.54
C LEU A 31 -7.30 -8.31 17.35
N ARG A 32 -7.69 -7.67 16.24
CA ARG A 32 -6.85 -7.52 15.05
C ARG A 32 -5.53 -6.81 15.38
N SER A 33 -5.60 -5.72 16.14
CA SER A 33 -4.41 -4.97 16.55
C SER A 33 -3.48 -5.82 17.43
N ARG A 34 -4.03 -6.60 18.36
CA ARG A 34 -3.24 -7.52 19.20
C ARG A 34 -2.56 -8.62 18.39
N ILE A 35 -3.28 -9.23 17.45
CA ILE A 35 -2.72 -10.27 16.56
C ILE A 35 -1.63 -9.67 15.67
N GLN A 36 -1.85 -8.47 15.11
CA GLN A 36 -0.86 -7.77 14.29
C GLN A 36 0.40 -7.43 15.09
N GLN A 37 0.24 -6.99 16.34
CA GLN A 37 1.38 -6.71 17.22
C GLN A 37 2.16 -8.00 17.51
N ALA A 38 1.47 -9.09 17.87
CA ALA A 38 2.09 -10.39 18.10
C ALA A 38 2.80 -10.93 16.83
N PHE A 39 2.26 -10.68 15.65
CA PHE A 39 2.87 -11.06 14.36
C PHE A 39 4.20 -10.35 14.10
N ILE A 40 4.32 -9.10 14.55
CA ILE A 40 5.55 -8.31 14.44
C ILE A 40 6.54 -8.74 15.53
N GLU A 41 6.10 -8.80 16.79
CA GLU A 41 6.96 -9.08 17.96
C GLU A 41 7.51 -10.51 17.96
N SER A 42 6.76 -11.48 17.44
CA SER A 42 7.24 -12.86 17.27
C SER A 42 8.30 -13.00 16.18
N GLY A 43 8.50 -11.98 15.34
CA GLY A 43 9.41 -12.02 14.19
C GLY A 43 8.84 -12.71 12.95
N GLU A 44 7.59 -13.20 13.00
CA GLU A 44 6.95 -13.87 11.87
C GLU A 44 6.79 -12.96 10.64
N ALA A 45 6.50 -11.67 10.88
CA ALA A 45 6.48 -10.66 9.81
C ALA A 45 7.82 -10.62 9.04
N LYS A 46 8.94 -10.60 9.78
CA LYS A 46 10.29 -10.57 9.20
C LYS A 46 10.63 -11.89 8.49
N ARG A 47 10.26 -13.04 9.08
CA ARG A 47 10.43 -14.36 8.48
C ARG A 47 9.71 -14.46 7.13
N ILE A 48 8.50 -13.92 7.04
CA ILE A 48 7.70 -13.88 5.80
C ILE A 48 8.30 -12.92 4.77
N GLU A 49 8.81 -11.75 5.19
CA GLU A 49 9.53 -10.84 4.29
C GLU A 49 10.78 -11.51 3.68
N GLU A 50 11.57 -12.20 4.50
CA GLU A 50 12.77 -12.93 4.07
C GLU A 50 12.42 -14.06 3.11
N LEU A 51 11.36 -14.82 3.40
CA LEU A 51 10.84 -15.87 2.52
C LEU A 51 10.39 -15.30 1.17
N LEU A 52 9.59 -14.23 1.17
CA LEU A 52 9.17 -13.57 -0.06
C LEU A 52 10.39 -13.12 -0.87
N ARG A 53 11.37 -12.47 -0.23
CA ARG A 53 12.60 -12.02 -0.89
C ARG A 53 13.36 -13.19 -1.53
N ALA A 54 13.51 -14.31 -0.83
CA ALA A 54 14.16 -15.50 -1.37
C ALA A 54 13.40 -16.04 -2.59
N ARG A 55 12.07 -16.21 -2.48
CA ARG A 55 11.23 -16.68 -3.58
C ARG A 55 11.28 -15.79 -4.82
N LEU A 56 11.26 -14.48 -4.64
CA LEU A 56 11.36 -13.50 -5.74
C LEU A 56 12.74 -13.50 -6.42
N ILE A 57 13.80 -13.92 -5.72
CA ILE A 57 15.12 -14.10 -6.32
C ILE A 57 15.14 -15.43 -7.08
N ASP A 58 14.70 -16.52 -6.45
CA ASP A 58 14.76 -17.87 -7.02
C ASP A 58 13.91 -18.02 -8.30
N CYS A 59 12.74 -17.36 -8.36
CA CYS A 59 11.89 -17.38 -9.55
C CYS A 59 12.33 -16.39 -10.64
N GLY A 60 13.41 -15.63 -10.41
CA GLY A 60 13.95 -14.65 -11.36
C GLY A 60 13.19 -13.32 -11.41
N TRP A 61 12.17 -13.11 -10.57
CA TRP A 61 11.39 -11.87 -10.55
C TRP A 61 12.27 -10.64 -10.34
N ARG A 62 13.22 -10.69 -9.39
CA ARG A 62 14.12 -9.55 -9.11
C ARG A 62 14.92 -9.14 -10.36
N ASP A 63 15.41 -10.11 -11.11
CA ASP A 63 16.24 -9.86 -12.29
C ASP A 63 15.39 -9.36 -13.46
N ASN A 64 14.15 -9.86 -13.59
CA ASN A 64 13.17 -9.32 -14.53
C ASN A 64 12.85 -7.85 -14.25
N VAL A 65 12.51 -7.49 -13.01
CA VAL A 65 12.21 -6.08 -12.64
C VAL A 65 13.43 -5.20 -12.87
N LYS A 66 14.64 -5.67 -12.56
CA LYS A 66 15.88 -4.94 -12.86
C LYS A 66 16.08 -4.71 -14.35
N ALA A 67 15.74 -5.68 -15.21
CA ALA A 67 15.80 -5.52 -16.65
C ALA A 67 14.77 -4.50 -17.16
N GLN A 68 13.55 -4.52 -16.63
CA GLN A 68 12.52 -3.54 -16.95
C GLN A 68 12.94 -2.11 -16.57
N CYS A 69 13.49 -1.92 -15.36
CA CYS A 69 14.02 -0.62 -14.95
C CYS A 69 15.13 -0.11 -15.89
N LYS A 70 16.04 -0.99 -16.31
CA LYS A 70 17.11 -0.62 -17.27
C LYS A 70 16.53 -0.21 -18.63
N ALA A 71 15.58 -0.98 -19.15
CA ALA A 71 14.94 -0.68 -20.43
C ALA A 71 14.19 0.66 -20.37
N TRP A 72 13.49 0.94 -19.27
CA TRP A 72 12.80 2.20 -19.06
C TRP A 72 13.76 3.40 -18.98
N ILE A 73 14.86 3.28 -18.24
CA ILE A 73 15.88 4.34 -18.17
C ILE A 73 16.50 4.61 -19.55
N GLN A 74 16.75 3.55 -20.33
CA GLN A 74 17.25 3.69 -21.71
C GLN A 74 16.25 4.38 -22.64
N HIS A 75 14.94 4.14 -22.45
CA HIS A 75 13.89 4.74 -23.25
C HIS A 75 13.63 6.21 -22.89
N VAL A 76 13.58 6.55 -21.60
CA VAL A 76 13.26 7.91 -21.11
C VAL A 76 14.48 8.82 -21.10
N GLY A 77 15.69 8.24 -20.97
CA GLY A 77 16.95 8.97 -20.82
C GLY A 77 17.26 9.29 -19.35
N VAL A 78 18.55 9.31 -19.02
CA VAL A 78 19.05 9.45 -17.64
C VAL A 78 18.64 10.80 -17.01
N GLU A 79 18.61 11.87 -17.81
CA GLU A 79 18.25 13.22 -17.34
C GLU A 79 16.79 13.34 -16.88
N ALA A 80 15.89 12.53 -17.45
CA ALA A 80 14.46 12.54 -17.15
C ALA A 80 14.03 11.37 -16.23
N ALA A 81 14.98 10.52 -15.84
CA ALA A 81 14.75 9.34 -15.01
C ALA A 81 14.79 9.72 -13.53
N THR A 82 13.62 9.96 -12.92
CA THR A 82 13.47 10.08 -11.47
C THR A 82 13.00 8.76 -10.85
N VAL A 83 13.34 8.54 -9.58
CA VAL A 83 12.93 7.32 -8.86
C VAL A 83 11.42 7.25 -8.74
N ASP A 84 10.75 8.37 -8.42
CA ASP A 84 9.29 8.40 -8.24
C ASP A 84 8.57 7.99 -9.53
N ARG A 85 9.01 8.53 -10.68
CA ARG A 85 8.43 8.18 -11.98
C ARG A 85 8.72 6.74 -12.37
N LEU A 86 9.93 6.25 -12.10
CA LEU A 86 10.28 4.85 -12.32
C LEU A 86 9.35 3.92 -11.51
N VAL A 87 9.08 4.27 -10.25
CA VAL A 87 8.17 3.52 -9.37
C VAL A 87 6.75 3.53 -9.94
N GLU A 88 6.23 4.70 -10.31
CA GLU A 88 4.87 4.84 -10.86
C GLU A 88 4.66 4.02 -12.13
N GLU A 89 5.64 3.97 -13.01
CA GLU A 89 5.56 3.28 -14.30
C GLU A 89 5.83 1.77 -14.19
N ILE A 90 6.83 1.35 -13.40
CA ILE A 90 7.29 -0.05 -13.37
C ILE A 90 6.60 -0.87 -12.29
N PHE A 91 6.27 -0.29 -11.13
CA PHE A 91 5.75 -1.09 -10.01
C PHE A 91 4.40 -1.75 -10.27
N PRO A 92 3.45 -1.17 -11.02
CA PRO A 92 2.19 -1.84 -11.34
C PRO A 92 2.42 -3.17 -12.08
N GLU A 93 3.28 -3.18 -13.10
CA GLU A 93 3.64 -4.38 -13.85
C GLU A 93 4.44 -5.36 -12.99
N ALA A 94 5.46 -4.86 -12.27
CA ALA A 94 6.29 -5.67 -11.39
C ALA A 94 5.47 -6.39 -10.31
N ARG A 95 4.47 -5.72 -9.71
CA ARG A 95 3.57 -6.33 -8.72
C ARG A 95 2.67 -7.39 -9.36
N GLY A 96 2.16 -7.14 -10.56
CA GLY A 96 1.36 -8.12 -11.31
C GLY A 96 2.17 -9.35 -11.75
N ALA A 97 3.47 -9.21 -11.93
CA ALA A 97 4.37 -10.29 -12.33
C ALA A 97 4.75 -11.26 -11.18
N VAL A 98 4.28 -11.03 -9.95
CA VAL A 98 4.55 -11.93 -8.82
C VAL A 98 3.71 -13.20 -8.95
N PRO A 99 4.31 -14.40 -9.10
CA PRO A 99 3.58 -15.65 -9.27
C PRO A 99 2.59 -15.96 -8.13
N ASP A 100 1.38 -16.39 -8.48
CA ASP A 100 0.32 -16.75 -7.54
C ASP A 100 0.75 -17.82 -6.53
N VAL A 101 1.59 -18.77 -6.95
CA VAL A 101 2.12 -19.83 -6.07
C VAL A 101 2.83 -19.23 -4.85
N ILE A 102 3.60 -18.15 -5.05
CA ILE A 102 4.31 -17.45 -3.97
C ILE A 102 3.30 -16.70 -3.09
N GLN A 103 2.30 -16.05 -3.69
CA GLN A 103 1.26 -15.35 -2.92
C GLN A 103 0.47 -16.32 -2.03
N ILE A 104 0.11 -17.49 -2.55
CA ILE A 104 -0.59 -18.55 -1.83
C ILE A 104 0.26 -19.11 -0.69
N GLU A 105 1.56 -19.34 -0.92
CA GLU A 105 2.50 -19.80 0.11
C GLU A 105 2.54 -18.82 1.30
N LEU A 106 2.68 -17.52 1.03
CA LEU A 106 2.76 -16.49 2.08
C LEU A 106 1.43 -16.33 2.81
N LEU A 107 0.30 -16.30 2.09
CA LEU A 107 -1.03 -16.23 2.69
C LEU A 107 -1.33 -17.44 3.57
N THR A 108 -0.85 -18.62 3.19
CA THR A 108 -0.98 -19.84 3.99
C THR A 108 -0.24 -19.68 5.32
N GLN A 109 0.99 -19.17 5.30
CA GLN A 109 1.75 -18.95 6.54
C GLN A 109 1.14 -17.89 7.45
N ILE A 110 0.61 -16.80 6.87
CA ILE A 110 -0.12 -15.77 7.64
C ILE A 110 -1.38 -16.38 8.27
N ARG A 111 -2.15 -17.16 7.51
CA ARG A 111 -3.36 -17.84 8.03
C ARG A 111 -3.00 -18.78 9.17
N ASP A 112 -1.95 -19.59 9.03
CA ASP A 112 -1.50 -20.52 10.06
C ASP A 112 -1.07 -19.78 11.34
N PHE A 113 -0.45 -18.60 11.21
CA PHE A 113 -0.14 -17.75 12.35
C PHE A 113 -1.42 -17.24 13.03
N VAL A 114 -2.36 -16.69 12.26
CA VAL A 114 -3.63 -16.16 12.81
C VAL A 114 -4.42 -17.27 13.51
N SER A 115 -4.51 -18.47 12.92
CA SER A 115 -5.20 -19.62 13.51
C SER A 115 -4.57 -20.13 14.81
N LYS A 116 -3.26 -19.90 15.02
CA LYS A 116 -2.58 -20.22 16.29
C LYS A 116 -2.79 -19.16 17.38
N ASN A 117 -3.17 -17.94 16.98
CA ASN A 117 -3.27 -16.77 17.85
C ASN A 117 -4.71 -16.26 18.04
N THR A 118 -5.70 -16.97 17.50
CA THR A 118 -7.14 -16.74 17.67
C THR A 118 -7.73 -17.91 18.46
#